data_AF-A0A8J7F5Q7-F1
#
_entry.id   AF-A0A8J7F5Q7-F1
#
_cell.length_a   1.000
_cell.length_b   1.000
_cell.length_c   1.000
_cell.angle_alpha   90.00
_cell.angle_beta   90.00
_cell.angle_gamma   90.00
#
_symmetry.space_group_name_H-M   'P 1'
#
loop_
_entity.id
_entity.type
_entity.pdbx_description
1 polymer ?
#
loop_
_entity_poly.entity_id
_entity_poly.type
_entity_poly.pdbx_seq_one_letter_code
_entity_poly.pdbx_strand_id
1 'polypeptide(L)'
;MALPLVIDIAIGTIFIYLTLSLLASEVQEIITTLLQWRAEHLKKSIEVLFSGNSETSSTDRTFTNELYRSPLIQSLNQEARGRFARFFRRIGQTIGDLYRTLSGTRNVFGSQRSGPSYIPSETFSVALMQQLEIDALSQKFSEWTIRQFGEEKLILVQDILDALRYSLGDESLLENELAALKRSLNTIVNDFMRGRTSLSSSIDLATQQLVGFIDNTELSLSDNHHCQTIIRQRLPYLRQALSVRSLEPTIVEVLSLVISQSDLRNLPLDIAEMVARIRQNNLAIPPQLIRNLLALAEQAQAKATGLDDGVRHLEHEFATWFDRSMERASGVYRRNAKGIGIIIGFLIAAGTNSDTFHIVNRLSRDSAIRSSITQAANQAIADSTQVLAPARPPGALPDTASPLSPSEQTATTRSLQTDLETVRDAVDGTLETLPLPLGWNAINLEQQRVEGIGWGIPFLRQVLGWFITGIALSMGASFWYDLLGKVVKVRNTGKVERQND
;
A
#
# COMPACT_ATOMS: atom_id res chain seq x y z
N MET A 1 -38.63 25.95 -29.03
CA MET A 1 -39.07 25.37 -27.74
C MET A 1 -38.87 26.41 -26.65
N ALA A 2 -39.78 26.49 -25.68
CA ALA A 2 -39.59 27.37 -24.52
C ALA A 2 -38.39 26.87 -23.69
N LEU A 3 -37.46 27.75 -23.33
CA LEU A 3 -36.27 27.43 -22.52
C LEU A 3 -36.59 26.58 -21.27
N PRO A 4 -37.69 26.80 -20.52
CA PRO A 4 -38.06 25.97 -19.37
C PRO A 4 -38.30 24.50 -19.71
N LEU A 5 -38.89 24.22 -20.88
CA LEU A 5 -39.17 22.84 -21.31
C LEU A 5 -37.88 22.05 -21.53
N VAL A 6 -36.88 22.67 -22.16
CA VAL A 6 -35.59 22.03 -22.41
C VAL A 6 -34.86 21.75 -21.10
N ILE A 7 -34.91 22.67 -20.15
CA ILE A 7 -34.32 22.49 -18.81
C ILE A 7 -35.00 21.35 -18.06
N ASP A 8 -36.33 21.27 -18.07
CA ASP A 8 -37.07 20.20 -17.40
C ASP A 8 -36.79 18.81 -18.02
N ILE A 9 -36.66 18.73 -19.36
CA ILE A 9 -36.24 17.48 -20.04
C ILE A 9 -34.81 17.10 -19.64
N ALA A 10 -33.91 18.08 -19.56
CA ALA A 10 -32.53 17.84 -19.14
C ALA A 10 -32.46 17.32 -17.69
N ILE A 11 -33.17 17.97 -16.75
CA ILE A 11 -33.26 17.52 -15.34
C ILE A 11 -33.78 16.09 -15.26
N GLY A 12 -34.87 15.77 -15.98
CA GLY A 12 -35.42 14.43 -15.96
C GLY A 12 -34.47 13.37 -16.53
N THR A 13 -33.74 13.70 -17.60
CA THR A 13 -32.76 12.79 -18.20
C THR A 13 -31.56 12.57 -17.27
N ILE A 14 -31.03 13.64 -16.69
CA ILE A 14 -29.91 13.60 -15.74
C ILE A 14 -30.30 12.77 -14.51
N PHE A 15 -31.50 12.98 -13.97
CA PHE A 15 -31.99 12.23 -12.81
C PHE A 15 -32.12 10.74 -13.13
N ILE A 16 -32.68 10.36 -14.29
CA ILE A 16 -32.73 8.95 -14.71
C ILE A 16 -31.32 8.35 -14.80
N TYR A 17 -30.34 9.07 -15.39
CA TYR A 17 -28.96 8.59 -15.44
C TYR A 17 -28.30 8.52 -14.08
N LEU A 18 -28.61 9.42 -13.14
CA LEU A 18 -28.15 9.35 -11.76
C LEU A 18 -28.65 8.05 -11.11
N THR A 19 -29.95 7.76 -11.20
CA THR A 19 -30.55 6.54 -10.62
C THR A 19 -29.96 5.25 -11.21
N LEU A 20 -29.83 5.18 -12.54
CA LEU A 20 -29.24 4.02 -13.20
C LEU A 20 -27.74 3.90 -12.92
N SER A 21 -27.03 5.02 -12.73
CA SER A 21 -25.60 5.01 -12.39
C SER A 21 -25.36 4.51 -10.97
N LEU A 22 -26.25 4.83 -10.02
CA LEU A 22 -26.18 4.30 -8.65
C LEU A 22 -26.30 2.76 -8.68
N LEU A 23 -27.31 2.24 -9.38
CA LEU A 23 -27.48 0.80 -9.58
C LEU A 23 -26.27 0.17 -10.29
N ALA A 24 -25.74 0.82 -11.32
CA ALA A 24 -24.58 0.33 -12.05
C ALA A 24 -23.32 0.27 -11.17
N SER A 25 -23.10 1.25 -10.28
CA SER A 25 -21.99 1.24 -9.32
C SER A 25 -22.08 0.06 -8.35
N GLU A 26 -23.27 -0.27 -7.83
CA GLU A 26 -23.45 -1.43 -6.95
C GLU A 26 -23.20 -2.75 -7.66
N VAL A 27 -23.75 -2.91 -8.87
CA VAL A 27 -23.54 -4.10 -9.69
C VAL A 27 -22.05 -4.26 -10.02
N GLN A 28 -21.37 -3.16 -10.38
CA GLN A 28 -19.95 -3.17 -10.66
C GLN A 28 -19.11 -3.54 -9.42
N GLU A 29 -19.45 -3.04 -8.25
CA GLU A 29 -18.76 -3.38 -6.99
C GLU A 29 -18.89 -4.86 -6.64
N ILE A 30 -20.08 -5.43 -6.77
CA ILE A 30 -20.32 -6.86 -6.56
C ILE A 30 -19.51 -7.68 -7.55
N ILE A 31 -19.56 -7.35 -8.84
CA ILE A 31 -18.84 -8.07 -9.89
C ILE A 31 -17.33 -8.04 -9.65
N THR A 32 -16.76 -6.87 -9.36
CA THR A 32 -15.32 -6.72 -9.15
C THR A 32 -14.84 -7.45 -7.90
N THR A 33 -15.64 -7.46 -6.83
CA THR A 33 -15.36 -8.22 -5.61
C THR A 33 -15.38 -9.72 -5.86
N LEU A 34 -16.37 -10.21 -6.62
CA LEU A 34 -16.52 -11.64 -6.93
C LEU A 34 -15.45 -12.17 -7.87
N LEU A 35 -14.98 -11.35 -8.80
CA LEU A 35 -13.98 -11.73 -9.79
C LEU A 35 -12.54 -11.61 -9.29
N GLN A 36 -12.32 -11.10 -8.07
CA GLN A 36 -11.00 -10.97 -7.44
C GLN A 36 -9.96 -10.21 -8.28
N TRP A 37 -10.41 -9.39 -9.23
CA TRP A 37 -9.53 -8.69 -10.17
C TRP A 37 -8.55 -7.76 -9.46
N ARG A 38 -8.97 -7.18 -8.33
CA ARG A 38 -8.11 -6.31 -7.53
C ARG A 38 -6.94 -7.10 -6.92
N ALA A 39 -7.20 -8.28 -6.36
CA ALA A 39 -6.17 -9.15 -5.82
C ALA A 39 -5.21 -9.65 -6.91
N GLU A 40 -5.75 -10.03 -8.08
CA GLU A 40 -4.96 -10.46 -9.23
C GLU A 40 -4.05 -9.33 -9.74
N HIS A 41 -4.60 -8.13 -9.89
CA HIS A 41 -3.85 -6.96 -10.31
C HIS A 41 -2.76 -6.61 -9.30
N LEU A 42 -3.06 -6.66 -8.00
CA LEU A 42 -2.08 -6.39 -6.94
C LEU A 42 -0.89 -7.35 -7.02
N LYS A 43 -1.18 -8.65 -7.15
CA LYS A 43 -0.12 -9.66 -7.26
C LYS A 43 0.72 -9.46 -8.52
N LYS A 44 0.09 -9.21 -9.67
CA LYS A 44 0.80 -8.90 -10.92
C LYS A 44 1.65 -7.63 -10.80
N SER A 45 1.17 -6.63 -10.07
CA SER A 45 1.91 -5.38 -9.85
C SER A 45 3.16 -5.60 -9.00
N ILE A 46 3.09 -6.51 -8.02
CA ILE A 46 4.26 -6.92 -7.22
C ILE A 46 5.24 -7.74 -8.09
N GLU A 47 4.74 -8.65 -8.93
CA GLU A 47 5.57 -9.37 -9.90
C GLU A 47 6.35 -8.39 -10.82
N VAL A 48 5.69 -7.33 -11.31
CA VAL A 48 6.29 -6.28 -12.14
C VAL A 48 7.25 -5.37 -11.34
N LEU A 49 6.93 -5.10 -10.08
CA LEU A 49 7.79 -4.34 -9.17
C LEU A 49 9.12 -5.04 -8.98
N PHE A 50 9.11 -6.37 -8.80
CA PHE A 50 10.32 -7.17 -8.65
C PHE A 50 11.07 -7.39 -9.96
N SER A 51 10.38 -7.40 -11.10
CA SER A 51 11.02 -7.48 -12.42
C SER A 51 11.55 -6.14 -12.95
N GLY A 52 11.28 -5.02 -12.27
CA GLY A 52 11.73 -3.70 -12.69
C GLY A 52 11.17 -3.26 -14.05
N ASN A 53 9.87 -3.50 -14.30
CA ASN A 53 9.18 -3.23 -15.57
C ASN A 53 9.69 -4.02 -16.79
N SER A 54 10.51 -5.05 -16.59
CA SER A 54 10.87 -6.01 -17.65
C SER A 54 9.90 -7.20 -17.68
N GLU A 55 10.01 -8.05 -18.71
CA GLU A 55 9.21 -9.28 -18.78
C GLU A 55 9.39 -10.12 -17.51
N THR A 56 8.28 -10.36 -16.81
CA THR A 56 8.28 -11.08 -15.54
C THR A 56 8.77 -12.51 -15.73
N SER A 57 9.93 -12.80 -15.14
CA SER A 57 10.59 -14.11 -15.17
C SER A 57 9.94 -15.10 -14.19
N SER A 58 10.27 -16.39 -14.30
CA SER A 58 9.80 -17.42 -13.35
C SER A 58 10.30 -17.17 -11.93
N THR A 59 11.51 -16.62 -11.79
CA THR A 59 12.11 -16.20 -10.52
C THR A 59 11.25 -15.17 -9.80
N ASP A 60 10.86 -14.10 -10.49
CA ASP A 60 10.02 -13.01 -9.93
C ASP A 60 8.69 -13.54 -9.39
N ARG A 61 8.06 -14.43 -10.16
CA ARG A 61 6.80 -15.08 -9.79
C ARG A 61 6.97 -15.97 -8.57
N THR A 62 8.05 -16.74 -8.51
CA THR A 62 8.28 -17.68 -7.40
C THR A 62 8.59 -16.93 -6.11
N PHE A 63 9.43 -15.90 -6.20
CA PHE A 63 9.71 -15.01 -5.07
C PHE A 63 8.44 -14.31 -4.57
N THR A 64 7.61 -13.80 -5.49
CA THR A 64 6.30 -13.20 -5.14
C THR A 64 5.36 -14.22 -4.49
N ASN A 65 5.33 -15.47 -4.97
CA ASN A 65 4.50 -16.52 -4.38
C ASN A 65 4.90 -16.84 -2.94
N GLU A 66 6.21 -16.87 -2.64
CA GLU A 66 6.69 -17.05 -1.27
C GLU A 66 6.37 -15.85 -0.37
N LEU A 67 6.49 -14.63 -0.89
CA LEU A 67 6.08 -13.44 -0.15
C LEU A 67 4.60 -13.52 0.24
N TYR A 68 3.73 -13.92 -0.69
CA TYR A 68 2.30 -14.14 -0.43
C TYR A 68 2.01 -15.32 0.50
N ARG A 69 2.98 -16.20 0.76
CA ARG A 69 2.86 -17.27 1.75
C ARG A 69 3.20 -16.80 3.17
N SER A 70 3.74 -15.60 3.33
CA SER A 70 4.00 -15.03 4.66
C SER A 70 2.69 -14.97 5.50
N PRO A 71 2.75 -15.29 6.80
CA PRO A 71 1.58 -15.22 7.68
C PRO A 71 0.91 -13.84 7.68
N LEU A 72 1.71 -12.78 7.58
CA LEU A 72 1.27 -11.39 7.57
C LEU A 72 0.36 -11.12 6.36
N ILE A 73 0.81 -11.47 5.14
CA ILE A 73 0.02 -11.24 3.92
C ILE A 73 -1.17 -12.21 3.83
N GLN A 74 -1.02 -13.45 4.30
CA GLN A 74 -2.13 -14.40 4.33
C GLN A 74 -3.26 -13.95 5.26
N SER A 75 -2.94 -13.32 6.39
CA SER A 75 -3.94 -12.86 7.36
C SER A 75 -4.85 -11.76 6.79
N LEU A 76 -4.36 -10.99 5.81
CA LEU A 76 -5.13 -9.97 5.10
C LEU A 76 -6.16 -10.57 4.13
N ASN A 77 -6.03 -11.86 3.79
CA ASN A 77 -6.95 -12.51 2.87
C ASN A 77 -8.24 -12.92 3.59
N GLN A 78 -9.24 -12.04 3.55
CA GLN A 78 -10.57 -12.31 4.09
C GLN A 78 -11.42 -13.06 3.06
N GLU A 79 -11.44 -14.39 3.13
CA GLU A 79 -12.35 -15.21 2.31
C GLU A 79 -13.74 -15.33 2.95
N ALA A 80 -14.79 -14.95 2.22
CA ALA A 80 -16.17 -15.20 2.63
C ALA A 80 -16.51 -16.71 2.59
N ARG A 81 -16.82 -17.30 3.76
CA ARG A 81 -17.03 -18.77 3.92
C ARG A 81 -18.47 -19.27 3.71
N GLY A 82 -19.36 -18.44 3.16
CA GLY A 82 -20.80 -18.75 3.03
C GLY A 82 -21.21 -19.69 1.88
N ARG A 83 -22.45 -20.22 1.93
CA ARG A 83 -23.07 -20.99 0.82
C ARG A 83 -23.24 -20.13 -0.44
N PHE A 84 -23.74 -18.90 -0.29
CA PHE A 84 -23.86 -17.93 -1.39
C PHE A 84 -22.49 -17.53 -1.95
N ALA A 85 -21.49 -17.32 -1.09
CA ALA A 85 -20.12 -17.03 -1.53
C ALA A 85 -19.55 -18.15 -2.43
N ARG A 86 -19.84 -19.43 -2.13
CA ARG A 86 -19.43 -20.56 -2.99
C ARG A 86 -20.11 -20.55 -4.36
N PHE A 87 -21.40 -20.20 -4.42
CA PHE A 87 -22.14 -20.08 -5.68
C PHE A 87 -21.57 -18.96 -6.55
N PHE A 88 -21.46 -17.74 -6.00
CA PHE A 88 -20.91 -16.61 -6.73
C PHE A 88 -19.44 -16.81 -7.12
N ARG A 89 -18.65 -17.51 -6.31
CA ARG A 89 -17.27 -17.87 -6.67
C ARG A 89 -17.21 -18.81 -7.88
N ARG A 90 -18.14 -19.78 -7.99
CA ARG A 90 -18.20 -20.67 -9.17
C ARG A 90 -18.50 -19.86 -10.43
N ILE A 91 -19.42 -18.90 -10.34
CA ILE A 91 -19.71 -17.96 -11.43
C ILE A 91 -18.46 -17.13 -11.76
N GLY A 92 -17.83 -16.54 -10.74
CA GLY A 92 -16.63 -15.73 -10.92
C GLY A 92 -15.48 -16.51 -11.58
N GLN A 93 -15.27 -17.77 -11.19
CA GLN A 93 -14.29 -18.65 -11.82
C GLN A 93 -14.61 -18.91 -13.29
N THR A 94 -15.86 -19.24 -13.63
CA THR A 94 -16.26 -19.46 -15.03
C THR A 94 -16.11 -18.22 -15.91
N ILE A 95 -16.48 -17.04 -15.39
CA ILE A 95 -16.30 -15.76 -16.08
C ILE A 95 -14.81 -15.44 -16.22
N GLY A 96 -14.02 -15.67 -15.16
CA GLY A 96 -12.58 -15.46 -15.17
C GLY A 96 -11.83 -16.42 -16.10
N ASP A 97 -12.25 -17.69 -16.20
CA ASP A 97 -11.71 -18.67 -17.16
C ASP A 97 -12.03 -18.24 -18.60
N LEU A 98 -13.26 -17.79 -18.85
CA LEU A 98 -13.67 -17.29 -20.16
C LEU A 98 -12.89 -16.02 -20.54
N TYR A 99 -12.78 -15.06 -19.62
CA TYR A 99 -11.99 -13.84 -19.81
C TYR A 99 -10.53 -14.16 -20.12
N ARG A 100 -9.91 -15.07 -19.37
CA ARG A 100 -8.52 -15.52 -19.61
C ARG A 100 -8.36 -16.20 -20.95
N THR A 101 -9.31 -17.05 -21.34
CA THR A 101 -9.30 -17.73 -22.64
C THR A 101 -9.41 -16.73 -23.79
N LEU A 102 -10.24 -15.69 -23.65
CA LEU A 102 -10.42 -14.65 -24.66
C LEU A 102 -9.25 -13.65 -24.72
N SER A 103 -8.68 -13.28 -23.57
CA SER A 103 -7.61 -12.27 -23.47
C SER A 103 -6.19 -12.86 -23.52
N GLY A 104 -6.04 -14.18 -23.50
CA GLY A 104 -4.74 -14.86 -23.41
C GLY A 104 -4.00 -14.63 -22.10
N THR A 105 -4.70 -14.20 -21.03
CA THR A 105 -4.08 -13.87 -19.75
C THR A 105 -3.87 -15.10 -18.86
N ARG A 106 -2.75 -15.13 -18.13
CA ARG A 106 -2.34 -16.22 -17.23
C ARG A 106 -3.14 -16.21 -15.93
N ASN A 107 -3.36 -17.40 -15.33
CA ASN A 107 -3.76 -17.52 -13.93
C ASN A 107 -2.62 -17.11 -12.97
N VAL A 108 -2.71 -15.92 -12.37
CA VAL A 108 -1.68 -15.37 -11.47
C VAL A 108 -1.60 -16.12 -10.14
N PHE A 109 -2.71 -16.67 -9.64
CA PHE A 109 -2.75 -17.42 -8.38
C PHE A 109 -2.45 -18.92 -8.51
N GLY A 110 -2.42 -19.46 -9.74
CA GLY A 110 -2.10 -20.86 -9.97
C GLY A 110 -3.05 -21.80 -9.21
N SER A 111 -2.50 -22.56 -8.25
CA SER A 111 -3.25 -23.46 -7.35
C SER A 111 -3.76 -22.79 -6.07
N GLN A 112 -3.28 -21.59 -5.73
CA GLN A 112 -3.81 -20.81 -4.62
C GLN A 112 -5.19 -20.27 -4.99
N ARG A 113 -6.11 -20.28 -4.02
CA ARG A 113 -7.54 -20.05 -4.25
C ARG A 113 -7.90 -18.57 -4.40
N SER A 114 -7.12 -17.67 -3.80
CA SER A 114 -7.31 -16.22 -3.80
C SER A 114 -6.10 -15.52 -3.16
N GLY A 115 -6.08 -14.18 -3.18
CA GLY A 115 -5.15 -13.36 -2.41
C GLY A 115 -5.83 -12.10 -1.88
N PRO A 116 -5.16 -11.34 -1.00
CA PRO A 116 -5.71 -10.10 -0.47
C PRO A 116 -5.91 -9.05 -1.58
N SER A 117 -7.02 -8.32 -1.51
CA SER A 117 -7.30 -7.20 -2.43
C SER A 117 -6.45 -5.98 -2.12
N TYR A 118 -5.87 -5.88 -0.94
CA TYR A 118 -5.02 -4.77 -0.53
C TYR A 118 -3.95 -5.27 0.45
N ILE A 119 -2.74 -4.74 0.32
CA ILE A 119 -1.64 -4.96 1.25
C ILE A 119 -1.17 -3.57 1.70
N PRO A 120 -1.24 -3.25 3.01
CA PRO A 120 -0.62 -2.04 3.55
C PRO A 120 0.90 -2.06 3.32
N SER A 121 1.49 -0.90 3.05
CA SER A 121 2.93 -0.80 2.77
C SER A 121 3.80 -1.27 3.93
N GLU A 122 3.39 -0.99 5.17
CA GLU A 122 4.03 -1.50 6.39
C GLU A 122 3.97 -3.03 6.49
N THR A 123 2.82 -3.64 6.18
CA THR A 123 2.72 -5.11 6.17
C THR A 123 3.60 -5.72 5.08
N PHE A 124 3.68 -5.08 3.92
CA PHE A 124 4.57 -5.50 2.85
C PHE A 124 6.04 -5.38 3.24
N SER A 125 6.46 -4.25 3.83
CA SER A 125 7.86 -4.02 4.24
C SER A 125 8.28 -5.04 5.28
N VAL A 126 7.48 -5.25 6.33
CA VAL A 126 7.76 -6.26 7.36
C VAL A 126 7.80 -7.66 6.76
N ALA A 127 6.86 -8.03 5.88
CA ALA A 127 6.87 -9.34 5.23
C ALA A 127 8.12 -9.54 4.37
N LEU A 128 8.58 -8.51 3.67
CA LEU A 128 9.79 -8.55 2.85
C LEU A 128 11.06 -8.63 3.72
N MET A 129 11.14 -7.85 4.80
CA MET A 129 12.23 -7.90 5.78
C MET A 129 12.34 -9.28 6.42
N GLN A 130 11.19 -9.86 6.80
CA GLN A 130 11.10 -11.21 7.36
C GLN A 130 11.53 -12.26 6.34
N GLN A 131 11.08 -12.16 5.08
CA GLN A 131 11.49 -13.09 4.02
C GLN A 131 13.01 -13.03 3.78
N LEU A 132 13.63 -11.86 3.91
CA LEU A 132 15.08 -11.70 3.77
C LEU A 132 15.87 -11.94 5.07
N GLU A 133 15.18 -12.26 6.18
CA GLU A 133 15.73 -12.45 7.52
C GLU A 133 16.66 -11.30 8.00
N ILE A 134 16.37 -10.06 7.57
CA ILE A 134 17.26 -8.91 7.81
C ILE A 134 17.38 -8.61 9.30
N ASP A 135 16.28 -8.62 10.06
CA ASP A 135 16.30 -8.31 11.50
C ASP A 135 17.15 -9.32 12.28
N ALA A 136 16.98 -10.61 11.97
CA ALA A 136 17.67 -11.68 12.66
C ALA A 136 19.18 -11.67 12.34
N LEU A 137 19.55 -11.34 11.10
CA LEU A 137 20.96 -11.14 10.72
C LEU A 137 21.57 -9.91 11.38
N SER A 138 20.88 -8.77 11.35
CA SER A 138 21.32 -7.55 12.01
C SER A 138 21.58 -7.79 13.50
N GLN A 139 20.64 -8.46 14.19
CA GLN A 139 20.81 -8.84 15.58
C GLN A 139 22.06 -9.70 15.78
N LYS A 140 22.22 -10.77 14.99
CA LYS A 140 23.38 -11.67 15.10
C LYS A 140 24.71 -10.96 14.86
N PHE A 141 24.73 -10.01 13.93
CA PHE A 141 25.93 -9.22 13.66
C PHE A 141 26.25 -8.29 14.84
N SER A 142 25.26 -7.60 15.39
CA SER A 142 25.44 -6.75 16.58
C SER A 142 25.91 -7.55 17.80
N GLU A 143 25.36 -8.76 18.02
CA GLU A 143 25.80 -9.70 19.07
C GLU A 143 27.27 -10.08 18.92
N TRP A 144 27.70 -10.35 17.69
CA TRP A 144 29.10 -10.65 17.40
C TRP A 144 30.00 -9.42 17.60
N THR A 145 29.60 -8.26 17.09
CA THR A 145 30.38 -7.01 17.15
C THR A 145 30.70 -6.62 18.60
N ILE A 146 29.72 -6.66 19.52
CA ILE A 146 29.97 -6.27 20.91
C ILE A 146 30.90 -7.27 21.64
N ARG A 147 30.80 -8.57 21.31
CA ARG A 147 31.67 -9.59 21.89
C ARG A 147 33.11 -9.42 21.43
N GLN A 148 33.30 -9.29 20.12
CA GLN A 148 34.64 -9.06 19.56
C GLN A 148 35.25 -7.78 20.07
N PHE A 149 34.48 -6.69 20.16
CA PHE A 149 34.97 -5.45 20.73
C PHE A 149 35.49 -5.66 22.16
N GLY A 150 34.73 -6.34 23.02
CA GLY A 150 35.18 -6.64 24.38
C GLY A 150 36.46 -7.49 24.42
N GLU A 151 36.52 -8.56 23.64
CA GLU A 151 37.65 -9.49 23.59
C GLU A 151 38.93 -8.83 23.05
N GLU A 152 38.85 -8.17 21.90
CA GLU A 152 39.99 -7.50 21.26
C GLU A 152 40.61 -6.43 22.16
N LYS A 153 39.76 -5.59 22.78
CA LYS A 153 40.24 -4.52 23.67
C LYS A 153 40.80 -5.08 24.97
N LEU A 154 40.22 -6.16 25.50
CA LEU A 154 40.72 -6.81 26.70
C LEU A 154 42.11 -7.42 26.48
N ILE A 155 42.40 -7.99 25.31
CA ILE A 155 43.73 -8.49 24.94
C ILE A 155 44.77 -7.37 25.00
N LEU A 156 44.45 -6.18 24.47
CA LEU A 156 45.36 -5.02 24.53
C LEU A 156 45.64 -4.57 25.96
N VAL A 157 44.61 -4.58 26.82
CA VAL A 157 44.78 -4.26 28.25
C VAL A 157 45.65 -5.31 28.94
N GLN A 158 45.44 -6.59 28.65
CA GLN A 158 46.24 -7.68 29.23
C GLN A 158 47.71 -7.62 28.83
N ASP A 159 48.03 -7.36 27.56
CA ASP A 159 49.42 -7.21 27.09
C ASP A 159 50.19 -6.13 27.87
N ILE A 160 49.54 -4.99 28.15
CA ILE A 160 50.16 -3.89 28.89
C ILE A 160 50.27 -4.21 30.38
N LEU A 161 49.28 -4.87 30.97
CA LEU A 161 49.35 -5.31 32.37
C LEU A 161 50.48 -6.32 32.59
N ASP A 162 50.67 -7.26 31.67
CA ASP A 162 51.74 -8.25 31.77
C ASP A 162 53.12 -7.57 31.68
N ALA A 163 53.26 -6.55 30.84
CA ALA A 163 54.47 -5.73 30.80
C ALA A 163 54.72 -4.94 32.10
N LEU A 164 53.68 -4.41 32.73
CA LEU A 164 53.77 -3.71 34.03
C LEU A 164 54.16 -4.68 35.16
N ARG A 165 53.51 -5.85 35.22
CA ARG A 165 53.80 -6.92 36.20
C ARG A 165 55.26 -7.38 36.11
N TYR A 166 55.73 -7.63 34.90
CA TYR A 166 57.13 -7.98 34.65
C TYR A 166 58.10 -6.89 35.11
N SER A 167 57.75 -5.61 34.89
CA SER A 167 58.58 -4.48 35.28
C SER A 167 58.65 -4.24 36.79
N LEU A 168 57.62 -4.64 37.55
CA LEU A 168 57.52 -4.47 39.01
C LEU A 168 57.92 -5.74 39.79
N GLY A 169 57.98 -6.89 39.13
CA GLY A 169 58.20 -8.18 39.79
C GLY A 169 57.01 -8.62 40.66
N ASP A 170 55.81 -8.10 40.40
CA ASP A 170 54.57 -8.42 41.13
C ASP A 170 53.55 -9.00 40.15
N GLU A 171 53.36 -10.32 40.21
CA GLU A 171 52.39 -11.03 39.37
C GLU A 171 50.93 -10.75 39.77
N SER A 172 50.68 -10.33 41.02
CA SER A 172 49.34 -10.07 41.56
C SER A 172 48.84 -8.65 41.27
N LEU A 173 49.70 -7.80 40.70
CA LEU A 173 49.38 -6.41 40.41
C LEU A 173 48.10 -6.29 39.58
N LEU A 174 47.14 -5.52 40.10
CA LEU A 174 45.85 -5.18 39.46
C LEU A 174 44.97 -6.39 39.10
N GLU A 175 45.19 -7.56 39.72
CA GLU A 175 44.42 -8.77 39.42
C GLU A 175 42.92 -8.60 39.75
N ASN A 176 42.60 -7.98 40.87
CA ASN A 176 41.23 -7.74 41.31
C ASN A 176 40.50 -6.73 40.40
N GLU A 177 41.21 -5.68 40.00
CA GLU A 177 40.73 -4.61 39.12
C GLU A 177 40.48 -5.16 37.72
N LEU A 178 41.39 -6.00 37.19
CA LEU A 178 41.20 -6.69 35.92
C LEU A 178 40.01 -7.64 35.99
N ALA A 179 39.84 -8.39 37.08
CA ALA A 179 38.68 -9.26 37.29
C ALA A 179 37.37 -8.46 37.40
N ALA A 180 37.39 -7.26 37.98
CA ALA A 180 36.26 -6.35 38.01
C ALA A 180 35.92 -5.81 36.61
N LEU A 181 36.93 -5.40 35.83
CA LEU A 181 36.75 -4.95 34.45
C LEU A 181 36.10 -6.06 33.59
N LYS A 182 36.63 -7.29 33.65
CA LYS A 182 36.06 -8.45 32.93
C LYS A 182 34.58 -8.67 33.29
N ARG A 183 34.23 -8.57 34.57
CA ARG A 183 32.83 -8.68 35.03
C ARG A 183 31.95 -7.54 34.51
N SER A 184 32.47 -6.31 34.51
CA SER A 184 31.76 -5.13 33.98
C SER A 184 31.47 -5.27 32.49
N LEU A 185 32.48 -5.63 31.69
CA LEU A 185 32.31 -5.87 30.25
C LEU A 185 31.32 -7.01 29.96
N ASN A 186 31.41 -8.12 30.70
CA ASN A 186 30.44 -9.21 30.56
C ASN A 186 29.01 -8.78 30.93
N THR A 187 28.86 -7.87 31.89
CA THR A 187 27.54 -7.33 32.25
C THR A 187 26.98 -6.48 31.12
N ILE A 188 27.80 -5.61 30.52
CA ILE A 188 27.41 -4.78 29.36
C ILE A 188 26.98 -5.65 28.18
N VAL A 189 27.78 -6.68 27.85
CA VAL A 189 27.41 -7.65 26.81
C VAL A 189 26.08 -8.32 27.15
N ASN A 190 25.88 -8.78 28.39
CA ASN A 190 24.64 -9.43 28.80
C ASN A 190 23.42 -8.49 28.78
N ASP A 191 23.59 -7.22 29.12
CA ASP A 191 22.53 -6.22 29.04
C ASP A 191 22.13 -5.94 27.59
N PHE A 192 23.12 -5.87 26.67
CA PHE A 192 22.88 -5.82 25.23
C PHE A 192 22.14 -7.07 24.73
N MET A 193 22.61 -8.28 25.07
CA MET A 193 21.97 -9.55 24.65
C MET A 193 20.52 -9.68 25.17
N ARG A 194 20.17 -8.95 26.23
CA ARG A 194 18.81 -8.90 26.81
C ARG A 194 17.96 -7.75 26.24
N GLY A 195 18.48 -6.97 25.29
CA GLY A 195 17.80 -5.84 24.68
C GLY A 195 17.61 -4.64 25.63
N ARG A 196 18.43 -4.51 26.68
CA ARG A 196 18.34 -3.39 27.64
C ARG A 196 19.05 -2.13 27.16
N THR A 197 20.04 -2.31 26.28
CA THR A 197 20.87 -1.25 25.71
C THR A 197 21.03 -1.48 24.20
N SER A 198 21.19 -0.40 23.43
CA SER A 198 21.54 -0.51 22.01
C SER A 198 23.02 -0.91 21.85
N LEU A 199 23.40 -1.35 20.65
CA LEU A 199 24.81 -1.65 20.35
C LEU A 199 25.69 -0.42 20.58
N SER A 200 25.24 0.74 20.08
CA SER A 200 25.95 2.02 20.21
C SER A 200 26.24 2.38 21.66
N SER A 201 25.21 2.36 22.52
CA SER A 201 25.36 2.65 23.95
C SER A 201 26.23 1.59 24.66
N SER A 202 26.16 0.34 24.24
CA SER A 202 26.95 -0.74 24.84
C SER A 202 28.44 -0.61 24.51
N ILE A 203 28.78 -0.24 23.27
CA ILE A 203 30.15 0.07 22.87
C ILE A 203 30.68 1.28 23.65
N ASP A 204 29.86 2.33 23.80
CA ASP A 204 30.26 3.54 24.52
C ASP A 204 30.51 3.25 26.02
N LEU A 205 29.61 2.49 26.66
CA LEU A 205 29.78 2.05 28.05
C LEU A 205 31.03 1.17 28.21
N ALA A 206 31.26 0.22 27.31
CA ALA A 206 32.45 -0.64 27.34
C ALA A 206 33.73 0.19 27.19
N THR A 207 33.72 1.17 26.28
CA THR A 207 34.83 2.12 26.07
C THR A 207 35.12 2.90 27.35
N GLN A 208 34.09 3.42 28.02
CA GLN A 208 34.24 4.15 29.28
C GLN A 208 34.85 3.27 30.39
N GLN A 209 34.43 2.02 30.51
CA GLN A 209 34.99 1.08 31.50
C GLN A 209 36.47 0.76 31.21
N LEU A 210 36.81 0.56 29.93
CA LEU A 210 38.17 0.28 29.48
C LEU A 210 39.10 1.49 29.73
N VAL A 211 38.68 2.69 29.34
CA VAL A 211 39.46 3.91 29.55
C VAL A 211 39.60 4.23 31.04
N GLY A 212 38.51 4.12 31.81
CA GLY A 212 38.54 4.34 33.26
C GLY A 212 39.47 3.36 34.00
N PHE A 213 39.58 2.12 33.53
CA PHE A 213 40.56 1.17 34.06
C PHE A 213 42.01 1.64 33.85
N ILE A 214 42.32 2.18 32.66
CA ILE A 214 43.66 2.71 32.35
C ILE A 214 43.96 3.97 33.16
N ASP A 215 43.00 4.87 33.31
CA ASP A 215 43.17 6.09 34.10
C ASP A 215 43.44 5.78 35.58
N ASN A 216 42.71 4.82 36.15
CA ASN A 216 42.95 4.36 37.52
C ASN A 216 44.31 3.65 37.68
N THR A 217 44.74 2.92 36.65
CA THR A 217 46.05 2.26 36.62
C THR A 217 47.18 3.29 36.61
N GLU A 218 47.08 4.33 35.79
CA GLU A 218 48.05 5.43 35.72
C GLU A 218 48.16 6.16 37.06
N LEU A 219 47.02 6.46 37.69
CA LEU A 219 46.97 7.12 39.01
C LEU A 219 47.60 6.26 40.12
N SER A 220 47.38 4.94 40.08
CA SER A 220 47.90 4.03 41.12
C SER A 220 49.41 3.80 41.01
N LEU A 221 49.98 3.98 39.82
CA LEU A 221 51.39 3.67 39.52
C LEU A 221 52.26 4.91 39.24
N SER A 222 51.71 6.13 39.35
CA SER A 222 52.39 7.38 38.97
C SER A 222 53.73 7.62 39.67
N ASP A 223 53.86 7.13 40.91
CA ASP A 223 55.03 7.36 41.76
C ASP A 223 56.15 6.31 41.59
N ASN A 224 55.90 5.23 40.83
CA ASN A 224 56.85 4.14 40.66
C ASN A 224 57.83 4.38 39.50
N HIS A 225 59.10 4.62 39.84
CA HIS A 225 60.16 4.89 38.85
C HIS A 225 60.39 3.74 37.87
N HIS A 226 60.15 2.49 38.29
CA HIS A 226 60.39 1.29 37.49
C HIS A 226 59.44 1.17 36.29
N CYS A 227 58.24 1.78 36.34
CA CYS A 227 57.24 1.70 35.26
C CYS A 227 57.04 3.01 34.50
N GLN A 228 57.80 4.07 34.82
CA GLN A 228 57.59 5.39 34.20
C GLN A 228 57.67 5.36 32.68
N THR A 229 58.53 4.52 32.09
CA THR A 229 58.63 4.39 30.63
C THR A 229 57.35 3.80 30.02
N ILE A 230 56.79 2.75 30.62
CA ILE A 230 55.56 2.11 30.16
C ILE A 230 54.37 3.07 30.33
N ILE A 231 54.29 3.75 31.47
CA ILE A 231 53.24 4.73 31.78
C ILE A 231 53.30 5.92 30.81
N ARG A 232 54.48 6.51 30.59
CA ARG A 232 54.59 7.69 29.72
C ARG A 232 54.52 7.38 28.24
N GLN A 233 54.94 6.18 27.81
CA GLN A 233 55.03 5.84 26.40
C GLN A 233 53.88 4.95 25.93
N ARG A 234 53.47 3.90 26.65
CA ARG A 234 52.52 2.90 26.12
C ARG A 234 51.06 3.16 26.53
N LEU A 235 50.81 3.62 27.76
CA LEU A 235 49.45 3.86 28.25
C LEU A 235 48.67 4.92 27.43
N PRO A 236 49.26 6.03 26.96
CA PRO A 236 48.57 6.99 26.11
C PRO A 236 48.11 6.38 24.77
N TYR A 237 48.95 5.55 24.12
CA TYR A 237 48.56 4.86 22.89
C TYR A 237 47.47 3.82 23.14
N LEU A 238 47.52 3.12 24.27
CA LEU A 238 46.44 2.20 24.66
C LEU A 238 45.15 2.98 24.88
N ARG A 239 45.16 4.08 25.63
CA ARG A 239 43.99 4.94 25.83
C ARG A 239 43.39 5.35 24.48
N GLN A 240 44.22 5.78 23.55
CA GLN A 240 43.79 6.10 22.18
C GLN A 240 43.17 4.88 21.48
N ALA A 241 43.85 3.73 21.51
CA ALA A 241 43.41 2.49 20.86
C ALA A 241 42.09 1.96 21.43
N LEU A 242 41.86 2.10 22.75
CA LEU A 242 40.62 1.75 23.43
C LEU A 242 39.49 2.74 23.09
N SER A 243 39.83 4.01 22.89
CA SER A 243 38.87 5.07 22.53
C SER A 243 38.41 4.99 21.06
N VAL A 244 39.10 4.21 20.22
CA VAL A 244 38.66 3.97 18.84
C VAL A 244 37.39 3.11 18.88
N ARG A 245 36.26 3.75 18.55
CA ARG A 245 34.96 3.11 18.38
C ARG A 245 35.06 2.04 17.30
N SER A 246 34.54 0.84 17.56
CA SER A 246 34.39 -0.16 16.50
C SER A 246 33.44 0.38 15.43
N LEU A 247 33.71 0.09 14.16
CA LEU A 247 32.73 0.36 13.11
C LEU A 247 31.51 -0.52 13.38
N GLU A 248 30.38 0.10 13.69
CA GLU A 248 29.10 -0.60 13.67
C GLU A 248 28.84 -1.09 12.25
N PRO A 249 28.35 -2.33 12.10
CA PRO A 249 28.00 -2.85 10.78
C PRO A 249 26.93 -1.97 10.14
N THR A 250 27.06 -1.76 8.84
CA THR A 250 26.05 -1.01 8.08
C THR A 250 24.92 -1.93 7.64
N ILE A 251 23.72 -1.37 7.45
CA ILE A 251 22.60 -2.14 6.88
C ILE A 251 22.92 -2.62 5.45
N VAL A 252 23.75 -1.87 4.73
CA VAL A 252 24.26 -2.26 3.40
C VAL A 252 25.12 -3.50 3.49
N GLU A 253 26.04 -3.57 4.47
CA GLU A 253 26.86 -4.77 4.70
C GLU A 253 25.98 -5.97 5.04
N VAL A 254 25.05 -5.84 5.99
CA VAL A 254 24.13 -6.93 6.36
C VAL A 254 23.33 -7.41 5.15
N LEU A 255 22.75 -6.49 4.39
CA LEU A 255 21.97 -6.83 3.21
C LEU A 255 22.82 -7.47 2.11
N SER A 256 24.07 -7.01 1.93
CA SER A 256 25.00 -7.58 0.95
C SER A 256 25.34 -9.03 1.25
N LEU A 257 25.31 -9.45 2.53
CA LEU A 257 25.50 -10.86 2.90
C LEU A 257 24.36 -11.75 2.41
N VAL A 258 23.13 -11.26 2.43
CA VAL A 258 21.98 -12.00 1.90
C VAL A 258 22.01 -12.03 0.37
N ILE A 259 22.32 -10.89 -0.22
CA ILE A 259 22.05 -10.63 -1.64
C ILE A 259 23.24 -10.94 -2.56
N SER A 260 24.46 -10.64 -2.14
CA SER A 260 25.67 -10.85 -2.95
C SER A 260 26.29 -12.21 -2.62
N GLN A 261 27.03 -12.82 -3.56
CA GLN A 261 27.87 -14.00 -3.28
C GLN A 261 29.14 -13.61 -2.52
N SER A 262 29.00 -12.80 -1.46
CA SER A 262 30.09 -12.36 -0.61
C SER A 262 30.82 -13.58 -0.05
N ASP A 263 32.15 -13.52 -0.03
CA ASP A 263 32.98 -14.61 0.49
C ASP A 263 32.73 -14.77 1.99
N LEU A 264 32.17 -15.92 2.36
CA LEU A 264 31.79 -16.22 3.75
C LEU A 264 33.00 -16.56 4.63
N ARG A 265 34.20 -16.71 4.04
CA ARG A 265 35.42 -17.18 4.75
C ARG A 265 35.88 -16.26 5.88
N ASN A 266 35.58 -14.95 5.77
CA ASN A 266 35.99 -13.97 6.78
C ASN A 266 34.92 -13.70 7.83
N LEU A 267 33.78 -14.40 7.77
CA LEU A 267 32.69 -14.26 8.73
C LEU A 267 32.83 -15.27 9.87
N PRO A 268 32.31 -14.94 11.05
CA PRO A 268 32.12 -15.90 12.13
C PRO A 268 31.27 -17.08 11.67
N LEU A 269 31.60 -18.29 12.16
CA LEU A 269 30.93 -19.53 11.77
C LEU A 269 29.40 -19.41 11.88
N ASP A 270 28.89 -18.90 13.01
CA ASP A 270 27.46 -18.76 13.27
C ASP A 270 26.73 -17.88 12.22
N ILE A 271 27.37 -16.78 11.82
CA ILE A 271 26.81 -15.85 10.82
C ILE A 271 26.91 -16.47 9.43
N ALA A 272 28.05 -17.10 9.10
CA ALA A 272 28.24 -17.77 7.83
C ALA A 272 27.22 -18.90 7.62
N GLU A 273 26.97 -19.71 8.66
CA GLU A 273 25.95 -20.75 8.65
C GLU A 273 24.55 -20.18 8.48
N MET A 274 24.23 -19.09 9.18
CA MET A 274 22.93 -18.43 9.03
C MET A 274 22.72 -17.89 7.62
N VAL A 275 23.69 -17.18 7.06
CA VAL A 275 23.63 -16.67 5.68
C VAL A 275 23.54 -17.82 4.67
N ALA A 276 24.27 -18.92 4.88
CA ALA A 276 24.16 -20.11 4.04
C ALA A 276 22.75 -20.72 4.08
N ARG A 277 22.14 -20.84 5.27
CA ARG A 277 20.75 -21.29 5.43
C ARG A 277 19.78 -20.36 4.73
N ILE A 278 19.93 -19.04 4.89
CA ILE A 278 19.08 -18.05 4.25
C ILE A 278 19.18 -18.17 2.73
N ARG A 279 20.39 -18.24 2.16
CA ARG A 279 20.59 -18.40 0.71
C ARG A 279 20.08 -19.74 0.17
N GLN A 280 20.06 -20.79 1.00
CA GLN A 280 19.52 -22.11 0.63
C GLN A 280 17.99 -22.14 0.69
N ASN A 281 17.39 -21.51 1.71
CA ASN A 281 15.95 -21.48 1.94
C ASN A 281 15.26 -20.44 1.05
N ASN A 282 15.90 -19.30 0.82
CA ASN A 282 15.40 -18.28 -0.08
C ASN A 282 15.70 -18.67 -1.52
N LEU A 283 14.62 -18.88 -2.26
CA LEU A 283 14.65 -18.96 -3.71
C LEU A 283 15.40 -17.76 -4.30
N ALA A 284 16.06 -18.00 -5.43
CA ALA A 284 16.86 -17.00 -6.15
C ALA A 284 16.17 -15.63 -6.16
N ILE A 285 16.81 -14.65 -5.54
CA ILE A 285 16.29 -13.28 -5.46
C ILE A 285 16.34 -12.67 -6.86
N PRO A 286 15.26 -12.03 -7.35
CA PRO A 286 15.26 -11.36 -8.64
C PRO A 286 16.42 -10.36 -8.80
N PRO A 287 17.16 -10.35 -9.92
CA PRO A 287 18.36 -9.51 -10.07
C PRO A 287 18.04 -8.00 -10.08
N GLN A 288 16.86 -7.61 -10.52
CA GLN A 288 16.39 -6.22 -10.45
C GLN A 288 16.04 -5.83 -9.01
N LEU A 289 15.41 -6.75 -8.27
CA LEU A 289 15.13 -6.55 -6.85
C LEU A 289 16.42 -6.34 -6.07
N ILE A 290 17.46 -7.15 -6.31
CA ILE A 290 18.79 -6.99 -5.71
C ILE A 290 19.30 -5.55 -5.81
N ARG A 291 19.28 -4.97 -7.02
CA ARG A 291 19.74 -3.60 -7.25
C ARG A 291 18.91 -2.57 -6.49
N ASN A 292 17.59 -2.74 -6.49
CA ASN A 292 16.70 -1.83 -5.76
C ASN A 292 16.91 -1.92 -4.26
N LEU A 293 17.03 -3.14 -3.70
CA LEU A 293 17.24 -3.34 -2.26
C LEU A 293 18.55 -2.69 -1.81
N LEU A 294 19.64 -2.84 -2.58
CA LEU A 294 20.91 -2.19 -2.27
C LEU A 294 20.81 -0.67 -2.30
N ALA A 295 20.17 -0.09 -3.32
CA ALA A 295 19.97 1.36 -3.40
C ALA A 295 19.11 1.90 -2.23
N LEU A 296 18.07 1.16 -1.83
CA LEU A 296 17.23 1.52 -0.68
C LEU A 296 18.00 1.39 0.64
N ALA A 297 18.88 0.40 0.77
CA ALA A 297 19.77 0.26 1.93
C ALA A 297 20.80 1.37 2.02
N GLU A 298 21.39 1.81 0.90
CA GLU A 298 22.27 2.98 0.87
C GLU A 298 21.54 4.24 1.33
N GLN A 299 20.31 4.44 0.85
CA GLN A 299 19.48 5.59 1.25
C GLN A 299 19.10 5.54 2.74
N ALA A 300 18.79 4.34 3.26
CA ALA A 300 18.52 4.14 4.67
C ALA A 300 19.76 4.38 5.54
N GLN A 301 20.92 3.85 5.12
CA GLN A 301 22.19 4.01 5.82
C GLN A 301 22.62 5.48 5.90
N ALA A 302 22.38 6.26 4.85
CA ALA A 302 22.70 7.69 4.84
C ALA A 302 21.95 8.51 5.90
N LYS A 303 20.82 8.00 6.40
CA LYS A 303 19.98 8.64 7.44
C LYS A 303 20.21 8.05 8.83
N ALA A 304 20.86 6.89 8.93
CA ALA A 304 20.97 6.12 10.15
C ALA A 304 22.21 6.50 10.97
N THR A 305 22.07 6.45 12.31
CA THR A 305 23.19 6.64 13.24
C THR A 305 23.89 5.35 13.64
N GLY A 306 23.22 4.21 13.47
CA GLY A 306 23.70 2.86 13.77
C GLY A 306 22.85 1.80 13.07
N LEU A 307 23.17 0.52 13.31
CA LEU A 307 22.52 -0.59 12.60
C LEU A 307 21.00 -0.65 12.84
N ASP A 308 20.56 -0.53 14.10
CA ASP A 308 19.14 -0.63 14.46
C ASP A 308 18.30 0.48 13.79
N ASP A 309 18.83 1.71 13.76
CA ASP A 309 18.21 2.82 13.01
C ASP A 309 18.22 2.53 11.50
N GLY A 310 19.30 1.94 10.98
CA GLY A 310 19.42 1.53 9.59
C GLY A 310 18.34 0.53 9.17
N VAL A 311 18.05 -0.45 10.02
CA VAL A 311 16.97 -1.43 9.81
C VAL A 311 15.60 -0.72 9.76
N ARG A 312 15.32 0.18 10.72
CA ARG A 312 14.05 0.92 10.77
C ARG A 312 13.87 1.86 9.57
N HIS A 313 14.95 2.53 9.17
CA HIS A 313 14.92 3.36 7.96
C HIS A 313 14.74 2.50 6.71
N LEU A 314 15.38 1.33 6.62
CA LEU A 314 15.21 0.42 5.49
C LEU A 314 13.75 -0.04 5.34
N GLU A 315 13.10 -0.39 6.45
CA GLU A 315 11.68 -0.74 6.47
C GLU A 315 10.82 0.41 5.90
N HIS A 316 11.08 1.65 6.34
CA HIS A 316 10.37 2.83 5.84
C HIS A 316 10.62 3.09 4.35
N GLU A 317 11.85 2.87 3.87
CA GLU A 317 12.20 3.00 2.46
C GLU A 317 11.51 1.91 1.61
N PHE A 318 11.38 0.68 2.13
CA PHE A 318 10.61 -0.38 1.47
C PHE A 318 9.12 -0.05 1.39
N ALA A 319 8.54 0.46 2.47
CA ALA A 319 7.14 0.88 2.49
C ALA A 319 6.88 2.01 1.47
N THR A 320 7.74 3.03 1.46
CA THR A 320 7.66 4.16 0.52
C THR A 320 7.83 3.71 -0.94
N TRP A 321 8.78 2.82 -1.21
CA TRP A 321 9.01 2.27 -2.53
C TRP A 321 7.81 1.46 -3.04
N PHE A 322 7.20 0.65 -2.16
CA PHE A 322 5.99 -0.09 -2.47
C PHE A 322 4.81 0.85 -2.77
N ASP A 323 4.56 1.85 -1.95
CA ASP A 323 3.45 2.80 -2.14
C ASP A 323 3.57 3.54 -3.49
N ARG A 324 4.76 4.05 -3.83
CA ARG A 324 5.01 4.70 -5.13
C ARG A 324 4.81 3.75 -6.32
N SER A 325 5.11 2.46 -6.14
CA SER A 325 4.85 1.45 -7.16
C SER A 325 3.35 1.19 -7.30
N MET A 326 2.64 1.03 -6.18
CA MET A 326 1.21 0.76 -6.16
C MET A 326 0.39 1.94 -6.67
N GLU A 327 0.83 3.18 -6.45
CA GLU A 327 0.20 4.36 -7.04
C GLU A 327 0.21 4.29 -8.57
N ARG A 328 1.35 3.97 -9.19
CA ARG A 328 1.47 3.80 -10.64
C ARG A 328 0.64 2.61 -11.14
N ALA A 329 0.69 1.49 -10.43
CA ALA A 329 -0.07 0.30 -10.76
C ALA A 329 -1.60 0.55 -10.69
N SER A 330 -2.07 1.29 -9.68
CA SER A 330 -3.48 1.64 -9.50
C SER A 330 -4.03 2.42 -10.70
N GLY A 331 -3.20 3.27 -11.33
CA GLY A 331 -3.58 4.01 -12.53
C GLY A 331 -3.89 3.10 -13.72
N VAL A 332 -3.13 2.01 -13.90
CA VAL A 332 -3.38 1.01 -14.96
C VAL A 332 -4.67 0.25 -14.68
N TYR A 333 -4.88 -0.18 -13.43
CA TYR A 333 -6.12 -0.81 -13.00
C TYR A 333 -7.35 0.07 -13.30
N ARG A 334 -7.31 1.35 -12.92
CA ARG A 334 -8.42 2.30 -13.15
C ARG A 334 -8.75 2.46 -14.63
N ARG A 335 -7.75 2.48 -15.51
CA ARG A 335 -7.98 2.57 -16.97
C ARG A 335 -8.70 1.34 -17.51
N ASN A 336 -8.29 0.14 -17.07
CA ASN A 336 -8.90 -1.11 -17.48
C ASN A 336 -10.33 -1.24 -16.91
N ALA A 337 -10.53 -0.84 -15.65
CA ALA A 337 -11.83 -0.84 -14.98
C ALA A 337 -12.84 0.07 -15.69
N LYS A 338 -12.44 1.24 -16.20
CA LYS A 338 -13.32 2.13 -16.99
C LYS A 338 -13.86 1.45 -18.24
N GLY A 339 -13.01 0.73 -18.98
CA GLY A 339 -13.44 0.00 -20.18
C GLY A 339 -14.47 -1.09 -19.85
N ILE A 340 -14.26 -1.80 -18.74
CA ILE A 340 -15.19 -2.82 -18.26
C ILE A 340 -16.50 -2.19 -17.76
N GLY A 341 -16.43 -1.03 -17.10
CA GLY A 341 -17.60 -0.25 -16.67
C GLY A 341 -18.52 0.12 -17.83
N ILE A 342 -17.98 0.42 -19.02
CA ILE A 342 -18.79 0.66 -20.24
C ILE A 342 -19.53 -0.61 -20.66
N ILE A 343 -18.88 -1.77 -20.62
CA ILE A 343 -19.52 -3.05 -20.97
C ILE A 343 -20.62 -3.39 -19.96
N ILE A 344 -20.34 -3.25 -18.66
CA ILE A 344 -21.34 -3.45 -17.60
C ILE A 344 -22.51 -2.47 -17.78
N GLY A 345 -22.23 -1.18 -18.01
CA GLY A 345 -23.24 -0.17 -18.26
C GLY A 345 -24.11 -0.50 -19.48
N PHE A 346 -23.52 -0.98 -20.57
CA PHE A 346 -24.26 -1.43 -21.74
C PHE A 346 -25.15 -2.65 -21.43
N LEU A 347 -24.63 -3.65 -20.70
CA LEU A 347 -25.40 -4.83 -20.30
C LEU A 347 -26.55 -4.47 -19.37
N ILE A 348 -26.35 -3.53 -18.45
CA ILE A 348 -27.40 -3.00 -17.58
C ILE A 348 -28.43 -2.26 -18.43
N ALA A 349 -28.01 -1.36 -19.32
CA ALA A 349 -28.92 -0.62 -20.19
C ALA A 349 -29.77 -1.54 -21.09
N ALA A 350 -29.17 -2.60 -21.64
CA ALA A 350 -29.91 -3.62 -22.38
C ALA A 350 -30.86 -4.40 -21.46
N GLY A 351 -30.40 -4.83 -20.28
CA GLY A 351 -31.21 -5.55 -19.30
C GLY A 351 -32.43 -4.76 -18.80
N THR A 352 -32.26 -3.46 -18.56
CA THR A 352 -33.33 -2.54 -18.13
C THR A 352 -34.09 -1.92 -19.30
N ASN A 353 -33.73 -2.24 -20.56
CA ASN A 353 -34.24 -1.60 -21.77
C ASN A 353 -34.20 -0.05 -21.70
N SER A 354 -33.12 0.49 -21.16
CA SER A 354 -32.89 1.92 -21.02
C SER A 354 -32.31 2.49 -22.32
N ASP A 355 -33.18 2.94 -23.22
CA ASP A 355 -32.80 3.61 -24.47
C ASP A 355 -32.83 5.14 -24.29
N THR A 356 -31.68 5.80 -24.45
CA THR A 356 -31.55 7.28 -24.40
C THR A 356 -32.55 8.00 -25.29
N PHE A 357 -32.73 7.55 -26.53
CA PHE A 357 -33.62 8.21 -27.48
C PHE A 357 -35.08 8.08 -27.03
N HIS A 358 -35.45 6.92 -26.48
CA HIS A 358 -36.79 6.71 -25.94
C HIS A 358 -37.03 7.56 -24.69
N ILE A 359 -36.08 7.61 -23.75
CA ILE A 359 -36.15 8.41 -22.53
C ILE A 359 -36.40 9.89 -22.88
N VAL A 360 -35.59 10.45 -23.78
CA VAL A 360 -35.72 11.86 -24.20
C VAL A 360 -37.04 12.09 -24.94
N ASN A 361 -37.44 11.18 -25.85
CA ASN A 361 -38.69 11.32 -26.58
C ASN A 361 -39.90 11.29 -25.63
N ARG A 362 -39.92 10.37 -24.66
CA ARG A 362 -40.98 10.27 -23.64
C ARG A 362 -41.05 11.51 -22.77
N LEU A 363 -39.92 11.97 -22.25
CA LEU A 363 -39.84 13.21 -21.45
C LEU A 363 -40.29 14.45 -22.23
N SER A 364 -40.06 14.48 -23.54
CA SER A 364 -40.47 15.61 -24.38
C SER A 364 -41.98 15.65 -24.65
N ARG A 365 -42.63 14.49 -24.79
CA ARG A 365 -44.04 14.36 -25.19
C ARG A 365 -45.01 14.28 -24.03
N ASP A 366 -44.59 13.72 -22.90
CA ASP A 366 -45.43 13.51 -21.72
C ASP A 366 -45.12 14.54 -20.63
N SER A 367 -46.04 15.48 -20.39
CA SER A 367 -45.88 16.51 -19.35
C SER A 367 -46.06 15.95 -17.93
N ALA A 368 -46.85 14.90 -17.75
CA ALA A 368 -47.10 14.30 -16.44
C ALA A 368 -45.87 13.53 -15.95
N ILE A 369 -45.29 12.68 -16.81
CA ILE A 369 -44.05 11.95 -16.51
C ILE A 369 -42.91 12.95 -16.24
N ARG A 370 -42.74 13.96 -17.09
CA ARG A 370 -41.72 14.99 -16.89
C ARG A 370 -41.91 15.75 -15.58
N SER A 371 -43.14 16.12 -15.22
CA SER A 371 -43.41 16.82 -13.94
C SER A 371 -43.08 15.95 -12.74
N SER A 372 -43.46 14.66 -12.75
CA SER A 372 -43.17 13.74 -11.65
C SER A 372 -41.67 13.52 -11.43
N ILE A 373 -40.91 13.32 -12.51
CA ILE A 373 -39.46 13.09 -12.46
C ILE A 373 -38.72 14.37 -12.03
N THR A 374 -39.09 15.52 -12.58
CA THR A 374 -38.46 16.78 -12.17
C THR A 374 -38.77 17.14 -10.72
N GLN A 375 -39.96 16.81 -10.22
CA GLN A 375 -40.29 16.97 -8.80
C GLN A 375 -39.43 16.06 -7.92
N ALA A 376 -39.33 14.77 -8.24
CA ALA A 376 -38.47 13.83 -7.53
C ALA A 376 -36.99 14.28 -7.54
N ALA A 377 -36.49 14.75 -8.68
CA ALA A 377 -35.13 15.27 -8.80
C ALA A 377 -34.87 16.50 -7.92
N ASN A 378 -35.85 17.41 -7.78
CA ASN A 378 -35.72 18.57 -6.90
C ASN A 378 -35.75 18.16 -5.42
N GLN A 379 -36.56 17.16 -5.06
CA GLN A 379 -36.62 16.62 -3.70
C GLN A 379 -35.30 15.98 -3.31
N ALA A 380 -34.75 15.10 -4.16
CA ALA A 380 -33.46 14.45 -3.92
C ALA A 380 -32.31 15.46 -3.67
N ILE A 381 -32.28 16.60 -4.38
CA ILE A 381 -31.29 17.66 -4.14
C ILE A 381 -31.62 18.49 -2.89
N ALA A 382 -32.89 18.82 -2.65
CA ALA A 382 -33.30 19.63 -1.51
C ALA A 382 -32.96 18.94 -0.18
N ASP A 383 -33.21 17.64 -0.10
CA ASP A 383 -32.90 16.81 1.07
C ASP A 383 -31.38 16.72 1.30
N SER A 384 -30.59 16.75 0.21
CA SER A 384 -29.12 16.76 0.26
C SER A 384 -28.53 18.14 0.64
N THR A 385 -29.21 19.24 0.30
CA THR A 385 -28.71 20.62 0.52
C THR A 385 -28.82 21.08 1.99
N GLN A 386 -29.65 20.41 2.81
CA GLN A 386 -29.77 20.73 4.23
C GLN A 386 -28.55 20.33 5.09
N VAL A 387 -27.54 19.67 4.51
CA VAL A 387 -26.39 19.12 5.26
C VAL A 387 -25.06 19.88 5.06
N LEU A 388 -24.88 20.81 4.10
CA LEU A 388 -23.55 21.40 3.85
C LEU A 388 -23.46 22.94 3.68
N ALA A 389 -22.62 23.57 4.51
CA ALA A 389 -21.99 24.90 4.33
C ALA A 389 -20.79 24.80 3.34
N PRO A 390 -20.20 25.92 2.83
CA PRO A 390 -19.64 25.99 1.48
C PRO A 390 -18.14 25.61 1.38
N ALA A 391 -17.73 24.95 0.29
CA ALA A 391 -16.56 25.32 -0.53
C ALA A 391 -16.35 24.48 -1.82
N ARG A 392 -16.23 25.22 -2.94
CA ARG A 392 -15.53 25.09 -4.25
C ARG A 392 -14.31 24.12 -4.36
N PRO A 393 -13.71 23.80 -5.56
CA PRO A 393 -14.03 24.04 -6.98
C PRO A 393 -14.31 22.75 -7.82
N PRO A 394 -14.86 22.90 -9.05
CA PRO A 394 -15.20 21.78 -9.93
C PRO A 394 -13.98 21.33 -10.76
N GLY A 395 -13.56 20.08 -10.61
CA GLY A 395 -12.49 19.53 -11.47
C GLY A 395 -11.92 18.15 -11.13
N ALA A 396 -12.23 17.54 -9.99
CA ALA A 396 -11.70 16.22 -9.66
C ALA A 396 -12.72 15.12 -9.98
N LEU A 397 -12.33 14.19 -10.86
CA LEU A 397 -13.04 12.93 -11.06
C LEU A 397 -13.11 12.16 -9.72
N PRO A 398 -14.18 11.39 -9.46
CA PRO A 398 -14.31 10.61 -8.24
C PRO A 398 -13.34 9.43 -8.28
N ASP A 399 -12.38 9.49 -7.37
CA ASP A 399 -11.41 8.44 -7.10
C ASP A 399 -12.02 7.39 -6.17
N THR A 400 -12.81 6.47 -6.73
CA THR A 400 -12.99 5.16 -6.07
C THR A 400 -11.79 4.29 -6.43
N ALA A 401 -10.92 4.05 -5.44
CA ALA A 401 -9.76 3.15 -5.43
C ALA A 401 -8.38 3.81 -5.62
N SER A 402 -7.88 4.46 -4.56
CA SER A 402 -6.50 4.29 -4.05
C SER A 402 -6.48 4.46 -2.53
N PRO A 403 -5.63 3.71 -1.80
CA PRO A 403 -5.29 4.02 -0.42
C PRO A 403 -4.08 4.98 -0.42
N LEU A 404 -4.31 6.23 -0.04
CA LEU A 404 -3.25 7.18 0.31
C LEU A 404 -3.63 7.82 1.66
N SER A 405 -2.59 8.15 2.43
CA SER A 405 -2.50 8.59 3.83
C SER A 405 -3.74 9.20 4.53
N PRO A 406 -4.01 8.88 5.81
CA PRO A 406 -5.32 9.08 6.47
C PRO A 406 -5.78 10.51 6.79
N SER A 407 -4.99 11.58 6.60
CA SER A 407 -5.30 12.87 7.25
C SER A 407 -6.05 13.91 6.41
N GLU A 408 -5.95 13.91 5.07
CA GLU A 408 -6.51 15.03 4.28
C GLU A 408 -7.48 14.60 3.16
N GLN A 409 -7.31 13.43 2.55
CA GLN A 409 -8.26 12.93 1.53
C GLN A 409 -9.51 12.28 2.16
N THR A 410 -9.39 11.81 3.40
CA THR A 410 -10.45 11.11 4.12
C THR A 410 -11.62 12.01 4.53
N ALA A 411 -11.46 13.34 4.49
CA ALA A 411 -12.57 14.26 4.73
C ALA A 411 -13.40 14.48 3.45
N THR A 412 -12.74 14.73 2.32
CA THR A 412 -13.38 15.04 1.03
C THR A 412 -14.02 13.82 0.37
N THR A 413 -13.37 12.65 0.43
CA THR A 413 -13.95 11.41 -0.13
C THR A 413 -15.05 10.87 0.77
N ARG A 414 -14.94 11.02 2.10
CA ARG A 414 -16.06 10.69 3.01
C ARG A 414 -17.26 11.61 2.78
N SER A 415 -17.08 12.92 2.64
CA SER A 415 -18.22 13.82 2.42
C SER A 415 -18.97 13.48 1.13
N LEU A 416 -18.26 13.20 0.04
CA LEU A 416 -18.88 12.78 -1.23
C LEU A 416 -19.53 11.39 -1.16
N GLN A 417 -18.97 10.46 -0.39
CA GLN A 417 -19.59 9.14 -0.15
C GLN A 417 -20.86 9.27 0.69
N THR A 418 -20.83 10.05 1.77
CA THR A 418 -22.00 10.35 2.60
C THR A 418 -23.08 11.06 1.78
N ASP A 419 -22.71 12.00 0.92
CA ASP A 419 -23.65 12.70 0.02
C ASP A 419 -24.29 11.74 -0.99
N LEU A 420 -23.55 10.76 -1.50
CA LEU A 420 -24.11 9.76 -2.43
C LEU A 420 -24.98 8.72 -1.72
N GLU A 421 -24.66 8.36 -0.47
CA GLU A 421 -25.50 7.48 0.35
C GLU A 421 -26.85 8.13 0.68
N THR A 422 -26.86 9.41 1.06
CA THR A 422 -28.11 10.14 1.30
C THR A 422 -28.93 10.32 0.02
N VAL A 423 -28.27 10.59 -1.11
CA VAL A 423 -28.92 10.65 -2.43
C VAL A 423 -29.48 9.27 -2.81
N ARG A 424 -28.77 8.19 -2.53
CA ARG A 424 -29.25 6.83 -2.78
C ARG A 424 -30.51 6.55 -1.98
N ASP A 425 -30.52 6.81 -0.68
CA ASP A 425 -31.69 6.59 0.18
C ASP A 425 -32.90 7.42 -0.28
N ALA A 426 -32.66 8.68 -0.68
CA ALA A 426 -33.69 9.56 -1.23
C ALA A 426 -34.22 9.09 -2.60
N VAL A 427 -33.33 8.56 -3.45
CA VAL A 427 -33.69 7.98 -4.74
C VAL A 427 -34.51 6.70 -4.55
N ASP A 428 -34.11 5.80 -3.65
CA ASP A 428 -34.83 4.54 -3.40
C ASP A 428 -36.26 4.79 -2.90
N GLY A 429 -36.45 5.74 -1.98
CA GLY A 429 -37.77 6.14 -1.50
C GLY A 429 -38.66 6.80 -2.56
N THR A 430 -38.07 7.43 -3.58
CA THR A 430 -38.83 8.06 -4.68
C THR A 430 -39.11 7.10 -5.84
N LEU A 431 -38.27 6.10 -6.07
CA LEU A 431 -38.38 5.14 -7.17
C LEU A 431 -39.61 4.22 -7.09
N GLU A 432 -40.11 3.89 -5.89
CA GLU A 432 -41.27 2.99 -5.71
C GLU A 432 -42.57 3.50 -6.36
N THR A 433 -42.66 4.81 -6.63
CA THR A 433 -43.89 5.46 -7.13
C THR A 433 -43.73 6.11 -8.50
N LEU A 434 -42.54 6.05 -9.10
CA LEU A 434 -42.23 6.75 -10.35
C LEU A 434 -42.50 5.88 -11.60
N PRO A 435 -43.32 6.34 -12.56
CA PRO A 435 -43.45 5.69 -13.86
C PRO A 435 -42.22 6.03 -14.74
N LEU A 436 -41.12 5.29 -14.55
CA LEU A 436 -39.92 5.47 -15.37
C LEU A 436 -40.16 4.97 -16.81
N PRO A 437 -39.68 5.70 -17.84
CA PRO A 437 -39.76 5.28 -19.24
C PRO A 437 -38.73 4.19 -19.58
N LEU A 438 -38.69 3.14 -18.76
CA LEU A 438 -37.70 2.05 -18.79
C LEU A 438 -38.41 0.69 -18.73
N GLY A 439 -37.72 -0.37 -19.11
CA GLY A 439 -38.19 -1.75 -18.98
C GLY A 439 -38.77 -2.37 -20.24
N TRP A 440 -38.90 -3.69 -20.20
CA TRP A 440 -39.38 -4.55 -21.28
C TRP A 440 -40.91 -4.71 -21.32
N ASN A 441 -41.65 -3.70 -20.86
CA ASN A 441 -43.12 -3.76 -20.92
C ASN A 441 -43.61 -3.60 -22.37
N ALA A 442 -44.78 -4.15 -22.67
CA ALA A 442 -45.33 -4.15 -24.04
C ALA A 442 -45.50 -2.73 -24.61
N ILE A 443 -45.85 -1.77 -23.73
CA ILE A 443 -46.07 -0.36 -24.09
C ILE A 443 -44.77 0.30 -24.58
N ASN A 444 -43.66 0.13 -23.86
CA ASN A 444 -42.36 0.69 -24.22
C ASN A 444 -41.82 0.01 -25.48
N LEU A 445 -41.94 -1.31 -25.60
CA LEU A 445 -41.53 -2.08 -26.77
C LEU A 445 -42.26 -1.62 -28.04
N GLU A 446 -43.57 -1.41 -27.96
CA GLU A 446 -44.35 -0.93 -29.09
C GLU A 446 -43.99 0.50 -29.48
N GLN A 447 -43.81 1.38 -28.49
CA GLN A 447 -43.38 2.77 -28.73
C GLN A 447 -41.98 2.85 -29.33
N GLN A 448 -41.02 2.10 -28.79
CA GLN A 448 -39.65 2.01 -29.32
C GLN A 448 -39.63 1.44 -30.74
N ARG A 449 -40.49 0.45 -31.04
CA ARG A 449 -40.64 -0.08 -32.40
C ARG A 449 -41.14 1.00 -33.35
N VAL A 450 -42.21 1.71 -33.01
CA VAL A 450 -42.79 2.79 -33.83
C VAL A 450 -41.77 3.90 -34.07
N GLU A 451 -41.05 4.27 -33.02
CA GLU A 451 -39.96 5.23 -33.06
C GLU A 451 -38.80 4.78 -33.97
N GLY A 452 -38.53 3.47 -34.08
CA GLY A 452 -37.48 2.89 -34.91
C GLY A 452 -37.81 2.74 -36.39
N ILE A 453 -39.09 2.88 -36.81
CA ILE A 453 -39.53 2.64 -38.21
C ILE A 453 -38.76 3.54 -39.21
N GLY A 454 -38.43 4.77 -38.82
CA GLY A 454 -37.74 5.73 -39.69
C GLY A 454 -36.24 5.46 -39.94
N TRP A 455 -35.62 4.50 -39.25
CA TRP A 455 -34.19 4.20 -39.34
C TRP A 455 -33.84 3.03 -40.27
N GLY A 456 -34.84 2.44 -40.95
CA GLY A 456 -34.67 1.28 -41.83
C GLY A 456 -34.45 -0.05 -41.08
N ILE A 457 -33.64 -0.05 -40.02
CA ILE A 457 -33.42 -1.17 -39.10
C ILE A 457 -33.79 -0.72 -37.67
N PRO A 458 -35.01 -1.03 -37.20
CA PRO A 458 -35.51 -0.54 -35.91
C PRO A 458 -34.63 -0.92 -34.71
N PHE A 459 -34.02 -2.11 -34.74
CA PHE A 459 -33.14 -2.60 -33.68
C PHE A 459 -31.81 -1.82 -33.58
N LEU A 460 -31.31 -1.25 -34.69
CA LEU A 460 -30.05 -0.51 -34.69
C LEU A 460 -30.16 0.75 -33.83
N ARG A 461 -31.30 1.45 -33.88
CA ARG A 461 -31.57 2.62 -33.03
C ARG A 461 -31.56 2.23 -31.55
N GLN A 462 -32.19 1.11 -31.21
CA GLN A 462 -32.27 0.63 -29.83
C GLN A 462 -30.89 0.26 -29.27
N VAL A 463 -30.07 -0.44 -30.06
CA VAL A 463 -28.67 -0.76 -29.69
C VAL A 463 -27.84 0.50 -29.51
N LEU A 464 -27.99 1.50 -30.39
CA LEU A 464 -27.32 2.79 -30.24
C LEU A 464 -27.79 3.53 -28.98
N GLY A 465 -29.09 3.47 -28.66
CA GLY A 465 -29.65 4.03 -27.44
C GLY A 465 -29.10 3.38 -26.17
N TRP A 466 -28.97 2.05 -26.16
CA TRP A 466 -28.31 1.31 -25.08
C TRP A 466 -26.82 1.62 -24.99
N PHE A 467 -26.15 1.84 -26.12
CA PHE A 467 -24.75 2.22 -26.15
C PHE A 467 -24.51 3.60 -25.54
N ILE A 468 -25.32 4.60 -25.91
CA ILE A 468 -25.27 5.94 -25.31
C ILE A 468 -25.58 5.87 -23.81
N THR A 469 -26.59 5.10 -23.43
CA THR A 469 -26.92 4.89 -22.01
C THR A 469 -25.78 4.21 -21.27
N GLY A 470 -25.17 3.17 -21.84
CA GLY A 470 -24.02 2.48 -21.23
C GLY A 470 -22.82 3.40 -21.01
N ILE A 471 -22.53 4.28 -21.97
CA ILE A 471 -21.52 5.34 -21.80
C ILE A 471 -21.93 6.28 -20.66
N ALA A 472 -23.19 6.72 -20.61
CA ALA A 472 -23.70 7.58 -19.55
C ALA A 472 -23.54 6.91 -18.16
N LEU A 473 -23.87 5.62 -18.02
CA LEU A 473 -23.70 4.87 -16.77
C LEU A 473 -22.23 4.74 -16.37
N SER A 474 -21.33 4.58 -17.34
CA SER A 474 -19.89 4.47 -17.08
C SER A 474 -19.27 5.76 -16.50
N MET A 475 -19.96 6.90 -16.58
CA MET A 475 -19.53 8.16 -15.98
C MET A 475 -19.70 8.19 -14.45
N GLY A 476 -20.54 7.31 -13.90
CA GLY A 476 -20.78 7.16 -12.46
C GLY A 476 -21.78 8.17 -11.88
N ALA A 477 -22.35 7.82 -10.73
CA ALA A 477 -23.44 8.57 -10.10
C ALA A 477 -23.03 10.01 -9.70
N SER A 478 -21.83 10.17 -9.16
CA SER A 478 -21.23 11.46 -8.78
C SER A 478 -21.21 12.48 -9.92
N PHE A 479 -20.92 12.06 -11.16
CA PHE A 479 -20.93 12.97 -12.32
C PHE A 479 -22.33 13.53 -12.57
N TRP A 480 -23.34 12.65 -12.55
CA TRP A 480 -24.73 13.03 -12.79
C TRP A 480 -25.32 13.83 -11.63
N TYR A 481 -24.90 13.56 -10.39
CA TYR A 481 -25.28 14.35 -9.22
C TYR A 481 -24.80 15.79 -9.32
N ASP A 482 -23.50 16.00 -9.60
CA ASP A 482 -22.92 17.33 -9.81
C ASP A 482 -23.61 18.08 -10.95
N LEU A 483 -23.91 17.37 -12.04
CA LEU A 483 -24.61 17.95 -13.20
C LEU A 483 -26.04 18.33 -12.84
N LEU A 484 -26.76 17.49 -12.09
CA LEU A 484 -28.12 17.75 -11.64
C LEU A 484 -28.16 19.00 -10.76
N GLY A 485 -27.27 19.10 -9.77
CA GLY A 485 -27.17 20.27 -8.89
C GLY A 485 -26.92 21.57 -9.65
N LYS A 486 -26.00 21.55 -10.64
CA LYS A 486 -25.73 22.72 -11.50
C LYS A 486 -26.96 23.13 -12.31
N VAL A 487 -27.66 22.18 -12.93
CA VAL A 487 -28.83 22.48 -13.79
C VAL A 487 -30.03 22.96 -12.96
N VAL A 488 -30.29 22.35 -11.81
CA VAL A 488 -31.36 22.79 -10.90
C VAL A 488 -31.08 24.19 -10.35
N LYS A 489 -29.83 24.51 -10.02
CA LYS A 489 -29.43 25.87 -9.61
C LYS A 489 -29.72 26.91 -10.69
N VAL A 490 -29.37 26.62 -11.96
CA VAL A 490 -29.65 27.50 -13.11
C VAL A 490 -31.14 27.71 -13.31
N ARG A 491 -31.96 26.66 -13.15
CA ARG A 491 -33.43 26.75 -13.20
C ARG A 491 -33.99 27.68 -12.13
N ASN A 492 -33.43 27.62 -10.91
CA ASN A 492 -33.89 28.42 -9.78
C ASN A 492 -33.46 29.89 -9.87
N THR A 493 -32.27 30.19 -10.40
CA THR A 493 -31.81 31.58 -10.61
C THR A 493 -32.65 32.35 -11.64
N GLY A 494 -33.23 31.66 -12.63
CA GLY A 494 -34.10 32.29 -13.64
C GLY A 494 -35.51 32.64 -13.17
N LYS A 495 -35.92 32.24 -11.96
CA LYS A 495 -37.26 32.54 -11.39
C LYS A 495 -37.32 33.87 -10.63
N VAL A 496 -36.19 34.53 -10.35
CA VAL A 496 -36.10 35.64 -9.39
C VAL A 496 -36.46 37.02 -9.97
N GLU A 497 -36.58 37.18 -11.29
CA GLU A 497 -36.72 38.51 -11.93
C GLU A 497 -38.14 38.89 -12.43
N ARG A 498 -39.20 38.21 -12.00
CA ARG A 498 -40.59 38.60 -12.36
C ARG A 498 -41.53 38.66 -11.16
N GLN A 499 -41.13 39.40 -10.14
CA GLN A 499 -42.04 39.94 -9.13
C GLN A 499 -41.53 41.33 -8.79
N ASN A 500 -41.91 42.31 -9.61
CA ASN A 500 -42.07 43.73 -9.31
C ASN A 500 -42.19 44.47 -10.64
N ASP A 501 -43.43 44.57 -11.13
CA ASP A 501 -43.94 45.73 -11.88
C ASP A 501 -45.45 45.83 -11.62
#